data_AF-T0YTC2-F1
#
_entry.id   AF-T0YTC2-F1
#
_cell.length_a   1.000
_cell.length_b   1.000
_cell.length_c   1.000
_cell.angle_alpha   90.00
_cell.angle_beta   90.00
_cell.angle_gamma   90.00
#
_symmetry.space_group_name_H-M   'P 1'
#
loop_
_entity.id
_entity.type
_entity.pdbx_description
1 polymer ?
#
loop_
_entity_poly.entity_id
_entity_poly.type
_entity_poly.pdbx_seq_one_letter_code
_entity_poly.pdbx_strand_id
1 'polypeptide(L)'
;ASSLLGLIPGGRRTPGLKELLATVGSYLPPEQVNRVREAAEFGASAHKGQKRLSGEPFIAHPVATAAILADLHLDPDTLVAAILHDVIEDTPTPKDQLAARFGADVAELVDGVTKLDAIQFKSREEAQAESFRKMLLAMVRDLRVILVKLADRTHN
;
A
#
# COMPACT_ATOMS: atom_id res chain seq x y z
N ALA A 1 -14.08 -4.91 -43.40
CA ALA A 1 -13.16 -3.78 -43.13
C ALA A 1 -13.43 -3.29 -41.72
N SER A 2 -12.39 -3.35 -40.88
CA SER A 2 -12.42 -3.09 -39.44
C SER A 2 -12.65 -1.60 -39.15
N SER A 3 -13.58 -1.28 -38.26
CA SER A 3 -13.53 -0.02 -37.50
C SER A 3 -13.55 -0.33 -36.01
N LEU A 4 -12.32 -0.42 -35.49
CA LEU A 4 -11.72 -0.05 -34.21
C LEU A 4 -12.57 0.72 -33.15
N LEU A 5 -13.88 0.51 -33.07
CA LEU A 5 -14.81 1.07 -32.08
C LEU A 5 -14.97 0.18 -30.84
N GLY A 6 -14.17 -0.90 -30.74
CA GLY A 6 -14.10 -1.83 -29.61
C GLY A 6 -12.79 -1.80 -28.81
N LEU A 7 -11.92 -0.82 -29.04
CA LEU A 7 -10.63 -0.72 -28.34
C LEU A 7 -10.78 0.03 -27.01
N ILE A 8 -11.22 -0.74 -26.00
CA ILE A 8 -10.74 -0.68 -24.60
C ILE A 8 -10.85 0.69 -23.91
N PRO A 9 -11.95 0.97 -23.19
CA PRO A 9 -11.91 1.86 -22.03
C PRO A 9 -11.43 1.03 -20.82
N GLY A 10 -10.13 0.76 -20.77
CA GLY A 10 -9.46 -0.03 -19.72
C GLY A 10 -8.73 0.82 -18.68
N GLY A 11 -8.97 2.13 -18.63
CA GLY A 11 -8.49 2.96 -17.53
C GLY A 11 -9.38 2.72 -16.32
N ARG A 12 -9.01 1.78 -15.44
CA ARG A 12 -9.59 1.73 -14.08
C ARG A 12 -9.42 3.14 -13.50
N ARG A 13 -10.51 3.85 -13.25
CA ARG A 13 -10.44 5.09 -12.46
C ARG A 13 -9.79 4.72 -11.13
N THR A 14 -8.77 5.47 -10.72
CA THR A 14 -8.18 5.36 -9.39
C THR A 14 -9.30 5.57 -8.36
N PRO A 15 -9.64 4.55 -7.54
CA PRO A 15 -10.72 4.69 -6.58
C PRO A 15 -10.41 5.84 -5.63
N GLY A 16 -11.38 6.74 -5.45
CA GLY A 16 -11.22 7.84 -4.52
C GLY A 16 -11.36 7.37 -3.07
N LEU A 17 -10.87 8.17 -2.11
CA LEU A 17 -11.03 7.89 -0.67
C LEU A 17 -12.49 7.60 -0.28
N LYS A 18 -13.45 8.30 -0.90
CA LYS A 18 -14.88 8.06 -0.66
C LYS A 18 -15.33 6.65 -1.03
N GLU A 19 -14.84 6.11 -2.14
CA GLU A 19 -15.19 4.77 -2.63
C GLU A 19 -14.52 3.70 -1.76
N LEU A 20 -13.26 3.92 -1.36
CA LEU A 20 -12.57 3.08 -0.39
C LEU A 20 -13.37 3.02 0.93
N LEU A 21 -13.75 4.17 1.50
CA LEU A 21 -14.50 4.24 2.76
C LEU A 21 -15.87 3.57 2.68
N ALA A 22 -16.55 3.68 1.53
CA ALA A 22 -17.81 2.97 1.30
C ALA A 22 -17.62 1.44 1.27
N THR A 23 -16.56 0.97 0.61
CA THR A 23 -16.24 -0.45 0.50
C THR A 23 -15.89 -1.03 1.87
N VAL A 24 -14.97 -0.39 2.60
CA VAL A 24 -14.60 -0.86 3.95
C VAL A 24 -15.76 -0.76 4.94
N GLY A 25 -16.64 0.24 4.79
CA GLY A 25 -17.84 0.37 5.61
C GLY A 25 -18.88 -0.73 5.40
N SER A 26 -18.75 -1.54 4.34
CA SER A 26 -19.63 -2.69 4.13
C SER A 26 -19.28 -3.91 4.99
N TYR A 27 -18.04 -4.00 5.50
CA TYR A 27 -17.56 -5.18 6.24
C TYR A 27 -16.78 -4.88 7.52
N LEU A 28 -16.32 -3.63 7.74
CA LEU A 28 -15.65 -3.22 8.98
C LEU A 28 -16.59 -2.40 9.89
N PRO A 29 -16.43 -2.51 11.21
CA PRO A 29 -17.12 -1.64 12.16
C PRO A 29 -16.68 -0.16 12.00
N PRO A 30 -17.54 0.81 12.36
CA PRO A 30 -17.27 2.24 12.17
C PRO A 30 -15.93 2.73 12.75
N GLU A 31 -15.52 2.22 13.91
CA GLU A 31 -14.24 2.57 14.54
C GLU A 31 -13.04 2.19 13.66
N GLN A 32 -13.11 1.06 12.97
CA GLN A 32 -12.04 0.61 12.07
C GLN A 32 -12.06 1.38 10.76
N VAL A 33 -13.24 1.75 10.25
CA VAL A 33 -13.38 2.65 9.10
C VAL A 33 -12.76 4.01 9.40
N ASN A 34 -12.95 4.54 10.63
CA ASN A 34 -12.31 5.78 11.07
C ASN A 34 -10.79 5.67 11.07
N ARG A 35 -10.20 4.55 11.52
CA ARG A 35 -8.75 4.33 11.46
C ARG A 35 -8.22 4.40 10.02
N VAL A 36 -8.93 3.80 9.05
CA VAL A 36 -8.56 3.87 7.62
C VAL A 36 -8.62 5.31 7.10
N ARG A 37 -9.65 6.07 7.49
CA ARG A 37 -9.78 7.49 7.15
C ARG A 37 -8.63 8.34 7.73
N GLU A 38 -8.32 8.16 9.01
CA GLU A 38 -7.22 8.88 9.68
C GLU A 38 -5.86 8.59 9.03
N ALA A 39 -5.63 7.34 8.61
CA ALA A 39 -4.44 6.97 7.88
C ALA A 39 -4.34 7.71 6.52
N ALA A 40 -5.46 7.82 5.79
CA ALA A 40 -5.50 8.57 4.53
C ALA A 40 -5.26 10.07 4.72
N GLU A 41 -5.83 10.67 5.75
CA GLU A 41 -5.61 12.08 6.11
C GLU A 41 -4.14 12.32 6.52
N PHE A 42 -3.55 11.40 7.28
CA PHE A 42 -2.15 11.44 7.66
C PHE A 42 -1.21 11.29 6.46
N GLY A 43 -1.42 10.29 5.61
CA GLY A 43 -0.64 10.09 4.38
C GLY A 43 -0.74 11.29 3.44
N ALA A 44 -1.93 11.84 3.23
CA ALA A 44 -2.12 13.07 2.43
C ALA A 44 -1.32 14.26 2.99
N SER A 45 -1.25 14.37 4.33
CA SER A 45 -0.49 15.42 5.00
C SER A 45 1.02 15.18 4.90
N ALA A 46 1.47 13.94 5.03
CA ALA A 46 2.88 13.56 4.94
C ALA A 46 3.44 13.81 3.53
N HIS A 47 2.67 13.46 2.49
CA HIS A 47 3.04 13.68 1.08
C HIS A 47 2.58 15.06 0.55
N LYS A 48 2.28 16.02 1.43
CA LYS A 48 1.80 17.34 1.00
C LYS A 48 2.80 18.02 0.07
N GLY A 49 2.34 18.41 -1.11
CA GLY A 49 3.17 19.04 -2.13
C GLY A 49 3.83 18.07 -3.12
N GLN A 50 3.75 16.76 -2.86
CA GLN A 50 4.17 15.73 -3.80
C GLN A 50 3.03 15.42 -4.80
N LYS A 51 3.41 15.22 -6.06
CA LYS A 51 2.49 14.85 -7.14
C LYS A 51 3.04 13.64 -7.87
N ARG A 52 2.14 12.77 -8.35
CA ARG A 52 2.50 11.70 -9.28
C ARG A 52 2.90 12.29 -10.64
N LEU A 53 3.55 11.48 -11.47
CA LEU A 53 3.84 11.81 -12.88
C LEU A 53 2.57 12.15 -13.68
N SER A 54 1.41 11.62 -13.27
CA SER A 54 0.09 11.93 -13.83
C SER A 54 -0.44 13.32 -13.46
N GLY A 55 0.17 14.01 -12.49
CA GLY A 55 -0.27 15.30 -11.95
C GLY A 55 -1.24 15.21 -10.77
N GLU A 56 -1.71 14.02 -10.41
CA GLU A 56 -2.56 13.77 -9.24
C GLU A 56 -1.78 13.91 -7.92
N PRO A 57 -2.45 14.23 -6.80
CA PRO A 57 -1.84 14.15 -5.47
C PRO A 57 -1.24 12.77 -5.22
N PHE A 58 -0.05 12.69 -4.62
CA PHE A 58 0.64 11.41 -4.39
C PHE A 58 -0.24 10.38 -3.65
N ILE A 59 -1.04 10.82 -2.68
CA ILE A 59 -1.95 9.98 -1.89
C ILE A 59 -2.96 9.17 -2.73
N ALA A 60 -3.20 9.53 -3.99
CA ALA A 60 -4.04 8.76 -4.89
C ALA A 60 -3.54 7.32 -5.09
N HIS A 61 -2.22 7.11 -5.16
CA HIS A 61 -1.64 5.77 -5.31
C HIS A 61 -1.86 4.90 -4.07
N PRO A 62 -1.47 5.31 -2.85
CA PRO A 62 -1.69 4.49 -1.65
C PRO A 62 -3.17 4.19 -1.38
N VAL A 63 -4.08 5.12 -1.69
CA VAL A 63 -5.53 4.89 -1.54
C VAL A 63 -6.03 3.81 -2.51
N ALA A 64 -5.55 3.79 -3.75
CA ALA A 64 -5.92 2.76 -4.72
C ALA A 64 -5.29 1.40 -4.39
N THR A 65 -4.06 1.38 -3.88
CA THR A 65 -3.44 0.16 -3.32
C THR A 65 -4.30 -0.42 -2.20
N ALA A 66 -4.77 0.42 -1.28
CA ALA A 66 -5.69 0.00 -0.22
C ALA A 66 -7.06 -0.45 -0.75
N ALA A 67 -7.57 0.14 -1.84
CA ALA A 67 -8.83 -0.27 -2.45
C ALA A 67 -8.78 -1.72 -2.99
N ILE A 68 -7.66 -2.11 -3.61
CA ILE A 68 -7.46 -3.51 -4.06
C ILE A 68 -7.54 -4.48 -2.88
N LEU A 69 -6.94 -4.13 -1.75
CA LEU A 69 -6.97 -4.96 -0.53
C LEU A 69 -8.34 -4.93 0.14
N ALA A 70 -9.08 -3.81 0.03
CA ALA A 70 -10.43 -3.70 0.56
C ALA A 70 -11.43 -4.59 -0.21
N ASP A 71 -11.27 -4.73 -1.53
CA ASP A 71 -12.06 -5.67 -2.34
C ASP A 71 -11.86 -7.13 -1.89
N LEU A 72 -10.67 -7.43 -1.38
CA LEU A 72 -10.32 -8.73 -0.79
C LEU A 72 -10.74 -8.87 0.68
N HIS A 73 -11.41 -7.86 1.26
CA HIS A 73 -11.91 -7.84 2.64
C HIS A 73 -10.82 -8.04 3.72
N LEU A 74 -9.65 -7.40 3.52
CA LEU A 74 -8.53 -7.48 4.46
C LEU A 74 -8.80 -6.69 5.75
N ASP A 75 -8.06 -7.03 6.80
CA ASP A 75 -8.18 -6.40 8.12
C ASP A 75 -7.75 -4.92 8.10
N PRO A 76 -8.27 -4.08 9.03
CA PRO A 76 -7.98 -2.65 9.05
C PRO A 76 -6.49 -2.32 9.14
N ASP A 77 -5.68 -3.12 9.84
CA ASP A 77 -4.25 -2.82 10.00
C ASP A 77 -3.52 -3.01 8.66
N THR A 78 -3.90 -4.01 7.86
CA THR A 78 -3.41 -4.17 6.48
C THR A 78 -3.78 -2.97 5.62
N LEU A 79 -5.01 -2.49 5.69
CA LEU A 79 -5.47 -1.35 4.88
C LEU A 79 -4.76 -0.06 5.28
N VAL A 80 -4.60 0.18 6.59
CA VAL A 80 -3.84 1.31 7.12
C VAL A 80 -2.38 1.21 6.66
N ALA A 81 -1.75 0.04 6.76
CA ALA A 81 -0.39 -0.16 6.29
C ALA A 81 -0.25 0.10 4.78
N ALA A 82 -1.23 -0.32 3.97
CA ALA A 82 -1.26 -0.07 2.53
C ALA A 82 -1.35 1.43 2.19
N ILE A 83 -2.12 2.21 2.95
CA ILE A 83 -2.21 3.67 2.77
C ILE A 83 -0.89 4.35 3.15
N LEU A 84 -0.15 3.78 4.11
CA LEU A 84 1.05 4.38 4.70
C LEU A 84 2.36 3.80 4.17
N HIS A 85 2.32 2.86 3.22
CA HIS A 85 3.48 2.03 2.88
C HIS A 85 4.70 2.85 2.39
N ASP A 86 4.46 3.92 1.63
CA ASP A 86 5.52 4.82 1.14
C ASP A 86 5.89 5.94 2.11
N VAL A 87 5.18 6.09 3.24
CA VAL A 87 5.38 7.24 4.13
C VAL A 87 6.75 7.22 4.80
N ILE A 88 7.26 6.04 5.17
CA ILE A 88 8.60 5.91 5.76
C ILE A 88 9.69 6.16 4.71
N GLU A 89 9.45 5.78 3.44
CA GLU A 89 10.44 5.86 2.37
C GLU A 89 10.54 7.28 1.78
N ASP A 90 9.38 7.89 1.49
CA ASP A 90 9.29 9.13 0.71
C ASP A 90 9.10 10.39 1.56
N THR A 91 9.03 10.26 2.89
CA THR A 91 8.84 11.39 3.80
C THR A 91 9.75 11.31 5.03
N PRO A 92 10.01 12.43 5.74
CA PRO A 92 10.80 12.43 6.97
C PRO A 92 10.12 11.74 8.18
N THR A 93 9.04 10.98 7.97
CA THR A 93 8.23 10.40 9.03
C THR A 93 8.93 9.17 9.64
N PRO A 94 9.29 9.16 10.93
CA PRO A 94 9.92 8.00 11.55
C PRO A 94 8.91 6.89 11.88
N LYS A 95 9.38 5.64 11.88
CA LYS A 95 8.59 4.45 12.27
C LYS A 95 7.89 4.62 13.62
N ASP A 96 8.57 5.18 14.61
CA ASP A 96 8.02 5.40 15.96
C ASP A 96 6.79 6.30 15.96
N GLN A 97 6.70 7.24 15.01
CA GLN A 97 5.52 8.09 14.86
C GLN A 97 4.31 7.28 14.36
N LEU A 98 4.54 6.32 13.45
CA LEU A 98 3.48 5.41 13.01
C LEU A 98 3.06 4.48 14.15
N ALA A 99 4.01 3.96 14.92
CA ALA A 99 3.73 3.10 16.05
C ALA A 99 2.87 3.80 17.12
N ALA A 100 3.19 5.07 17.42
CA ALA A 100 2.45 5.87 18.38
C ALA A 100 1.02 6.23 17.93
N ARG A 101 0.79 6.39 16.62
CA ARG A 101 -0.52 6.81 16.07
C ARG A 101 -1.42 5.65 15.66
N PHE A 102 -0.85 4.63 15.04
CA PHE A 102 -1.61 3.55 14.39
C PHE A 102 -1.38 2.17 15.02
N GLY A 103 -0.41 2.07 15.94
CA GLY A 103 -0.05 0.84 16.63
C GLY A 103 1.25 0.21 16.11
N ALA A 104 1.89 -0.60 16.96
CA ALA A 104 3.15 -1.27 16.64
C ALA A 104 3.01 -2.19 15.41
N ASP A 105 1.91 -2.94 15.32
CA ASP A 105 1.67 -3.88 14.22
C ASP A 105 1.66 -3.18 12.86
N VAL A 106 0.96 -2.04 12.74
CA VAL A 106 0.95 -1.23 11.51
C VAL A 106 2.36 -0.73 11.18
N ALA A 107 3.10 -0.24 12.18
CA ALA A 107 4.45 0.27 11.96
C ALA A 107 5.42 -0.83 11.50
N GLU A 108 5.30 -2.05 12.03
CA GLU A 108 6.05 -3.22 11.56
C GLU A 108 5.66 -3.63 10.14
N LEU A 109 4.37 -3.58 9.79
CA LEU A 109 3.92 -3.86 8.43
C LEU A 109 4.52 -2.87 7.42
N VAL A 110 4.42 -1.57 7.70
CA VAL A 110 4.96 -0.52 6.81
C VAL A 110 6.47 -0.66 6.66
N ASP A 111 7.21 -0.80 7.77
CA ASP A 111 8.66 -1.02 7.76
C ASP A 111 9.04 -2.31 7.00
N GLY A 112 8.23 -3.37 7.12
CA GLY A 112 8.40 -4.61 6.37
C GLY A 112 8.25 -4.42 4.86
N VAL A 113 7.27 -3.61 4.43
CA VAL A 113 7.06 -3.30 3.00
C VAL A 113 8.24 -2.49 2.45
N THR A 114 8.63 -1.40 3.12
CA THR A 114 9.79 -0.57 2.72
C THR A 114 11.08 -1.39 2.62
N LYS A 115 11.32 -2.30 3.57
CA LYS A 115 12.51 -3.16 3.53
C LYS A 115 12.49 -4.15 2.38
N LEU A 116 11.32 -4.65 1.97
CA LEU A 116 11.22 -5.51 0.79
C LEU A 116 11.58 -4.74 -0.49
N ASP A 117 11.28 -3.45 -0.58
CA ASP A 117 11.67 -2.59 -1.69
C ASP A 117 13.17 -2.33 -1.73
N ALA A 118 13.80 -2.16 -0.56
CA ALA A 118 15.24 -2.00 -0.45
C ALA A 118 16.05 -3.24 -0.89
N ILE A 119 15.42 -4.43 -0.97
CA ILE A 119 16.05 -5.69 -1.44
C ILE A 119 16.08 -5.74 -2.99
N GLN A 120 16.36 -4.61 -3.64
CA GLN A 120 16.67 -4.57 -5.06
C GLN A 120 17.90 -5.45 -5.34
N PHE A 121 17.66 -6.55 -6.05
CA PHE A 121 18.55 -7.65 -6.39
C PHE A 121 19.97 -7.20 -6.76
N LYS A 122 20.89 -7.26 -5.79
CA LYS A 122 22.33 -7.21 -6.06
C LYS A 122 22.76 -8.49 -6.75
N SER A 123 22.79 -8.43 -8.09
CA SER A 123 23.41 -9.33 -9.05
C SER A 123 22.96 -10.80 -9.08
N ARG A 124 22.94 -11.35 -10.29
CA ARG A 124 22.52 -12.71 -10.64
C ARG A 124 23.42 -13.84 -10.09
N GLU A 125 24.47 -13.52 -9.33
CA GLU A 125 25.52 -14.46 -8.93
C GLU A 125 25.63 -14.71 -7.41
N GLU A 126 24.96 -13.96 -6.53
CA GLU A 126 25.44 -13.83 -5.14
C GLU A 126 24.71 -14.60 -4.01
N ALA A 127 23.58 -15.27 -4.22
CA ALA A 127 23.05 -16.14 -3.16
C ALA A 127 22.12 -17.21 -3.71
N GLN A 128 22.43 -18.48 -3.42
CA GLN A 128 21.56 -19.64 -3.65
C GLN A 128 20.09 -19.24 -3.49
N ALA A 129 19.31 -19.36 -4.57
CA ALA A 129 17.92 -18.93 -4.62
C ALA A 129 17.09 -19.48 -3.44
N GLU A 130 17.46 -20.65 -2.90
CA GLU A 130 16.89 -21.21 -1.68
C GLU A 130 17.22 -20.43 -0.40
N SER A 131 18.47 -20.05 -0.16
CA SER A 131 18.89 -19.32 1.05
C SER A 131 18.37 -17.88 1.02
N PHE A 132 18.31 -17.27 -0.17
CA PHE A 132 17.67 -15.97 -0.38
C PHE A 132 16.14 -16.06 -0.20
N ARG A 133 15.49 -17.09 -0.73
CA ARG A 133 14.06 -17.35 -0.52
C ARG A 133 13.74 -17.63 0.95
N LYS A 134 14.59 -18.40 1.65
CA LYS A 134 14.47 -18.65 3.10
C LYS A 134 14.69 -17.36 3.91
N MET A 135 15.63 -16.50 3.52
CA MET A 135 15.83 -15.19 4.14
C MET A 135 14.62 -14.27 3.94
N LEU A 136 14.09 -14.15 2.71
CA LEU A 136 12.88 -13.39 2.42
C LEU A 136 11.66 -13.91 3.19
N LEU A 137 11.43 -15.22 3.19
CA LEU A 137 10.33 -15.84 3.93
C LEU A 137 10.52 -15.74 5.46
N ALA A 138 11.77 -15.69 5.96
CA ALA A 138 12.06 -15.50 7.38
C ALA A 138 11.93 -14.04 7.85
N MET A 139 12.11 -13.08 6.93
CA MET A 139 11.88 -11.65 7.19
C MET A 139 10.39 -11.29 7.11
N VAL A 140 9.66 -11.88 6.16
CA VAL A 140 8.20 -11.74 6.08
C VAL A 140 7.54 -12.70 7.07
N ARG A 141 7.61 -12.37 8.36
CA ARG A 141 6.84 -13.08 9.40
C ARG A 141 5.33 -12.85 9.26
N ASP A 142 4.94 -11.85 8.47
CA ASP A 142 3.56 -11.45 8.29
C ASP A 142 3.19 -11.40 6.80
N LEU A 143 2.32 -12.32 6.39
CA LEU A 143 1.84 -12.43 5.01
C LEU A 143 1.17 -11.14 4.51
N ARG A 144 0.65 -10.29 5.41
CA ARG A 144 0.06 -9.00 5.07
C ARG A 144 1.05 -8.09 4.34
N VAL A 145 2.34 -8.16 4.68
CA VAL A 145 3.41 -7.40 3.99
C VAL A 145 3.50 -7.80 2.51
N ILE A 146 3.42 -9.10 2.19
CA ILE A 146 3.43 -9.56 0.79
C ILE A 146 2.18 -9.09 0.05
N LEU A 147 1.01 -9.16 0.70
CA LEU A 147 -0.24 -8.73 0.09
C LEU A 147 -0.23 -7.25 -0.26
N VAL A 148 0.23 -6.40 0.66
CA VAL A 148 0.43 -4.96 0.39
C VAL A 148 1.37 -4.77 -0.79
N LYS A 149 2.49 -5.50 -0.84
CA LYS A 149 3.45 -5.39 -1.94
C LYS A 149 2.88 -5.81 -3.30
N LEU A 150 2.08 -6.87 -3.34
CA LEU A 150 1.42 -7.33 -4.56
C LEU A 150 0.36 -6.34 -5.04
N ALA A 151 -0.41 -5.75 -4.11
CA ALA A 151 -1.39 -4.71 -4.44
C ALA A 151 -0.71 -3.45 -4.99
N ASP A 152 0.37 -2.99 -4.34
CA ASP A 152 1.18 -1.84 -4.77
C ASP A 152 1.70 -2.03 -6.21
N ARG A 153 2.34 -3.17 -6.49
CA ARG A 153 2.80 -3.53 -7.85
C ARG A 153 1.69 -3.66 -8.89
N THR A 154 0.46 -3.96 -8.47
CA THR A 154 -0.68 -4.07 -9.39
C THR A 154 -1.21 -2.70 -9.79
N HIS A 155 -1.00 -1.67 -8.95
CA HIS A 155 -1.47 -0.31 -9.20
C HIS A 155 -0.42 0.62 -9.82
N ASN A 156 0.88 0.36 -9.57
CA ASN A 156 2.00 1.07 -10.21
C ASN A 156 2.03 0.88 -11.73
#